data_AF-A0A146KWA8-F1
#
_entry.id   AF-A0A146KWA8-F1
#
_cell.length_a   1.000
_cell.length_b   1.000
_cell.length_c   1.000
_cell.angle_alpha   90.00
_cell.angle_beta   90.00
_cell.angle_gamma   90.00
#
_symmetry.space_group_name_H-M   'P 1'
#
loop_
_entity.id
_entity.type
_entity.pdbx_description
1 polymer ?
#
loop_
_entity_poly.entity_id
_entity_poly.type
_entity_poly.pdbx_seq_one_letter_code
_entity_poly.pdbx_strand_id
1 'polypeptide(L)'
;MFAGMQRAAQLLKYFARCEKAAMVQEWTRLVELDQDHGVPEWLAAFYHLILSNWQSNVKWCQQVFGNSDMLPAIYTDVLTTMQKDICGSIDVALKQQMDQLSFLISLKDISDRFANNFQSSSLQLGNRESDFPVQIQTAIYSLYTSYVSQYGTLEERQLTRDVSDLVQTSADPTEMVQVLAQATSPVVLACNKAVNRCFALTNGAGILGLKTAVQFCLSKHLDHFRGVMRQIEIEKQNKEEWSMFQTCLNLLQSISKFYLSRRNAYSHLQYLA
;
A
#
# COMPACT_ATOMS: atom_id res chain seq x y z
N MET A 1 -5.07 45.32 -16.29
CA MET A 1 -6.36 46.06 -16.37
C MET A 1 -7.31 45.79 -15.18
N PHE A 2 -7.19 44.68 -14.44
CA PHE A 2 -8.07 44.36 -13.28
C PHE A 2 -7.56 44.75 -11.88
N ALA A 3 -6.28 45.11 -11.74
CA ALA A 3 -5.69 45.52 -10.45
C ALA A 3 -6.31 46.83 -9.88
N GLY A 4 -6.88 47.69 -10.74
CA GLY A 4 -7.42 48.99 -10.36
C GLY A 4 -8.86 48.99 -9.82
N MET A 5 -9.59 47.87 -9.82
CA MET A 5 -11.05 47.88 -9.58
C MET A 5 -11.54 47.11 -8.35
N GLN A 6 -10.68 46.62 -7.44
CA GLN A 6 -11.05 45.72 -6.31
C GLN A 6 -11.82 44.42 -6.70
N ARG A 7 -12.08 44.19 -8.00
CA ARG A 7 -12.81 43.04 -8.57
C ARG A 7 -11.95 41.78 -8.73
N ALA A 8 -10.63 41.91 -8.65
CA ALA A 8 -9.70 40.79 -8.82
C ALA A 8 -9.93 39.67 -7.79
N ALA A 9 -10.18 40.02 -6.52
CA ALA A 9 -10.46 39.05 -5.46
C ALA A 9 -11.80 38.31 -5.66
N GLN A 10 -12.82 38.99 -6.20
CA GLN A 10 -14.12 38.38 -6.50
C GLN A 10 -14.03 37.41 -7.68
N LEU A 11 -13.30 37.82 -8.74
CA LEU A 11 -13.03 36.96 -9.89
C LEU A 11 -12.24 35.71 -9.48
N LEU A 12 -11.26 35.86 -8.60
CA LEU A 12 -10.48 34.73 -8.08
C LEU A 12 -11.36 33.73 -7.30
N LYS A 13 -12.24 34.23 -6.42
CA LYS A 13 -13.20 33.38 -5.69
C LYS A 13 -14.14 32.65 -6.64
N TYR A 14 -14.62 33.33 -7.67
CA TYR A 14 -15.48 32.72 -8.68
C TYR A 14 -14.74 31.64 -9.48
N PHE A 15 -13.52 31.93 -9.93
CA PHE A 15 -12.65 30.99 -10.63
C PHE A 15 -12.38 29.73 -9.79
N ALA A 16 -11.96 29.88 -8.52
CA ALA A 16 -11.74 28.77 -7.62
C ALA A 16 -13.01 27.91 -7.42
N ARG A 17 -14.18 28.54 -7.33
CA ARG A 17 -15.47 27.84 -7.23
C ARG A 17 -15.80 27.05 -8.51
N CYS A 18 -15.53 27.61 -9.68
CA CYS A 18 -15.76 26.93 -10.96
C CYS A 18 -14.84 25.71 -11.12
N GLU A 19 -13.54 25.86 -10.84
CA GLU A 19 -12.59 24.74 -10.88
C GLU A 19 -13.02 23.61 -9.95
N LYS A 20 -13.39 23.95 -8.72
CA LYS A 20 -13.90 22.98 -7.75
C LYS A 20 -15.16 22.25 -8.24
N ALA A 21 -16.13 23.00 -8.76
CA ALA A 21 -17.36 22.42 -9.27
C ALA A 21 -17.11 21.49 -10.46
N ALA A 22 -16.23 21.88 -11.38
CA ALA A 22 -15.85 21.06 -12.53
C ALA A 22 -15.19 19.74 -12.11
N MET A 23 -14.30 19.79 -11.12
CA MET A 23 -13.58 18.60 -10.62
C MET A 23 -14.52 17.62 -9.89
N VAL A 24 -15.43 18.13 -9.07
CA VAL A 24 -16.47 17.31 -8.43
C VAL A 24 -17.33 16.64 -9.50
N GLN A 25 -17.80 17.41 -10.47
CA GLN A 25 -18.64 16.90 -11.55
C GLN A 25 -17.93 15.82 -12.36
N GLU A 26 -16.64 16.01 -12.68
CA GLU A 26 -15.89 14.99 -13.42
C GLU A 26 -15.73 13.71 -12.61
N TRP A 27 -15.38 13.79 -11.33
CA TRP A 27 -15.26 12.60 -10.51
C TRP A 27 -16.58 11.82 -10.45
N THR A 28 -17.69 12.52 -10.22
CA THR A 28 -19.03 11.90 -10.26
C THR A 28 -19.30 11.27 -11.62
N ARG A 29 -18.95 11.94 -12.72
CA ARG A 29 -19.09 11.40 -14.08
C ARG A 29 -18.31 10.10 -14.27
N LEU A 30 -17.05 10.04 -13.80
CA LEU A 30 -16.22 8.85 -13.87
C LEU A 30 -16.83 7.70 -13.07
N VAL A 31 -17.23 7.94 -11.82
CA VAL A 31 -17.77 6.88 -10.96
C VAL A 31 -19.14 6.38 -11.42
N GLU A 32 -20.02 7.26 -11.92
CA GLU A 32 -21.42 6.89 -12.24
C GLU A 32 -21.62 6.41 -13.68
N LEU A 33 -20.90 6.99 -14.64
CA LEU A 33 -21.11 6.74 -16.07
C LEU A 33 -20.08 5.78 -16.67
N ASP A 34 -18.90 5.66 -16.06
CA ASP A 34 -17.82 4.82 -16.58
C ASP A 34 -17.76 3.46 -15.84
N GLN A 35 -18.83 2.68 -16.00
CA GLN A 35 -19.02 1.40 -15.30
C GLN A 35 -18.10 0.27 -15.80
N ASP A 36 -17.44 0.46 -16.95
CA ASP A 36 -16.52 -0.53 -17.54
C ASP A 36 -15.14 -0.50 -16.88
N HIS A 37 -14.84 0.55 -16.11
CA HIS A 37 -13.54 0.79 -15.49
C HIS A 37 -13.61 0.75 -13.95
N GLY A 38 -12.46 0.58 -13.30
CA GLY A 38 -12.34 0.54 -11.86
C GLY A 38 -11.77 1.82 -11.26
N VAL A 39 -11.69 1.83 -9.92
CA VAL A 39 -11.07 2.93 -9.15
C VAL A 39 -9.67 3.30 -9.64
N PRO A 40 -8.76 2.37 -10.02
CA PRO A 40 -7.46 2.74 -10.55
C PRO A 40 -7.55 3.61 -11.80
N GLU A 41 -8.40 3.24 -12.76
CA GLU A 41 -8.59 3.97 -14.01
C GLU A 41 -9.27 5.31 -13.77
N TRP A 42 -10.30 5.35 -12.92
CA TRP A 42 -10.96 6.60 -12.54
C TRP A 42 -9.99 7.58 -11.87
N LEU A 43 -9.15 7.09 -10.95
CA LEU A 43 -8.15 7.91 -10.27
C LEU A 43 -7.10 8.45 -11.25
N ALA A 44 -6.62 7.61 -12.18
CA ALA A 44 -5.67 8.02 -13.20
C ALA A 44 -6.27 9.09 -14.14
N ALA A 45 -7.51 8.89 -14.59
CA ALA A 45 -8.23 9.85 -15.44
C ALA A 45 -8.45 11.19 -14.71
N PHE A 46 -8.86 11.14 -13.45
CA PHE A 46 -9.06 12.32 -12.62
C PHE A 46 -7.75 13.11 -12.41
N TYR A 47 -6.65 12.42 -12.09
CA TYR A 47 -5.33 13.05 -11.97
C TYR A 47 -4.82 13.64 -13.29
N HIS A 48 -5.09 12.98 -14.42
CA HIS A 48 -4.76 13.53 -15.73
C HIS A 48 -5.53 14.83 -16.00
N LEU A 49 -6.83 14.88 -15.66
CA LEU A 49 -7.61 16.12 -15.77
C LEU A 49 -7.02 17.23 -14.89
N ILE A 50 -6.72 16.95 -13.62
CA ILE A 50 -6.11 17.94 -12.72
C ILE A 50 -4.82 18.50 -13.30
N LEU A 51 -3.95 17.64 -13.83
CA LEU A 51 -2.67 18.06 -14.40
C LEU A 51 -2.88 18.94 -15.66
N SER A 52 -3.81 18.56 -16.53
CA SER A 52 -4.15 19.33 -17.74
C SER A 52 -4.74 20.70 -17.41
N ASN A 53 -5.66 20.75 -16.44
CA ASN A 53 -6.22 22.00 -15.95
C ASN A 53 -5.16 22.87 -15.30
N TRP A 54 -4.23 22.30 -14.52
CA TRP A 54 -3.14 23.04 -13.90
C TRP A 54 -2.33 23.80 -14.96
N GLN A 55 -1.88 23.10 -16.00
CA GLN A 55 -1.06 23.68 -17.06
C GLN A 55 -1.79 24.79 -17.83
N SER A 56 -3.10 24.60 -18.08
CA SER A 56 -3.94 25.61 -18.75
C SER A 56 -4.17 26.82 -17.86
N ASN A 57 -4.45 26.59 -16.57
CA ASN A 57 -4.77 27.62 -15.60
C ASN A 57 -3.55 28.46 -15.22
N VAL A 58 -2.34 27.91 -15.20
CA VAL A 58 -1.12 28.70 -15.00
C VAL A 58 -0.99 29.76 -16.09
N LYS A 59 -1.12 29.36 -17.37
CA LYS A 59 -1.02 30.29 -18.51
C LYS A 59 -2.11 31.36 -18.44
N TRP A 60 -3.35 30.96 -18.14
CA TRP A 60 -4.48 31.89 -18.04
C TRP A 60 -4.33 32.86 -16.86
N CYS A 61 -3.95 32.39 -15.68
CA CYS A 61 -3.75 33.24 -14.49
C CYS A 61 -2.61 34.25 -14.71
N GLN A 62 -1.51 33.83 -15.34
CA GLN A 62 -0.44 34.75 -15.73
C GLN A 62 -0.93 35.86 -16.67
N GLN A 63 -1.80 35.54 -17.64
CA GLN A 63 -2.37 36.53 -18.56
C GLN A 63 -3.37 37.48 -17.88
N VAL A 64 -4.22 36.98 -16.98
CA VAL A 64 -5.33 37.75 -16.39
C VAL A 64 -4.91 38.52 -15.13
N PHE A 65 -4.13 37.87 -14.24
CA PHE A 65 -3.74 38.39 -12.93
C PHE A 65 -2.27 38.83 -12.87
N GLY A 66 -1.44 38.43 -13.83
CA GLY A 66 0.00 38.72 -13.84
C GLY A 66 0.84 37.79 -12.95
N ASN A 67 0.21 36.82 -12.27
CA ASN A 67 0.87 35.76 -11.50
C ASN A 67 -0.05 34.52 -11.38
N SER A 68 0.50 33.43 -10.84
CA SER A 68 -0.20 32.14 -10.65
C SER A 68 -0.10 31.59 -9.22
N ASP A 69 0.34 32.42 -8.27
CA ASP A 69 0.70 32.01 -6.90
C ASP A 69 -0.50 31.48 -6.09
N MET A 70 -1.71 31.81 -6.51
CA MET A 70 -2.96 31.36 -5.89
C MET A 70 -3.34 29.91 -6.27
N LEU A 71 -2.85 29.39 -7.40
CA LEU A 71 -3.27 28.09 -7.91
C LEU A 71 -2.95 26.94 -6.95
N PRO A 72 -1.76 26.85 -6.32
CA PRO A 72 -1.50 25.82 -5.32
C PRO A 72 -2.57 25.67 -4.24
N ALA A 73 -3.04 26.79 -3.70
CA ALA A 73 -4.07 26.78 -2.66
C ALA A 73 -5.41 26.28 -3.19
N ILE A 74 -5.79 26.65 -4.42
CA ILE A 74 -7.01 26.18 -5.07
C ILE A 74 -6.97 24.67 -5.29
N TYR A 75 -5.89 24.14 -5.86
CA TYR A 75 -5.77 22.71 -6.11
C TYR A 75 -5.64 21.88 -4.83
N THR A 76 -5.01 22.43 -3.79
CA THR A 76 -5.02 21.83 -2.46
C THR A 76 -6.45 21.72 -1.90
N ASP A 77 -7.26 22.78 -2.00
CA ASP A 77 -8.66 22.77 -1.54
C ASP A 77 -9.50 21.76 -2.34
N VAL A 78 -9.30 21.68 -3.66
CA VAL A 78 -9.96 20.69 -4.51
C VAL A 78 -9.62 19.27 -4.06
N LEU A 79 -8.33 18.91 -4.00
CA LEU A 79 -7.89 17.57 -3.59
C LEU A 79 -8.40 17.20 -2.20
N THR A 80 -8.35 18.14 -1.26
CA THR A 80 -8.84 17.93 0.11
C THR A 80 -10.35 17.75 0.16
N THR A 81 -11.11 18.49 -0.65
CA THR A 81 -12.58 18.34 -0.72
C THR A 81 -12.96 16.99 -1.30
N MET A 82 -12.27 16.57 -2.37
CA MET A 82 -12.52 15.31 -3.07
C MET A 82 -12.07 14.08 -2.27
N GLN A 83 -11.21 14.28 -1.27
CA GLN A 83 -10.61 13.19 -0.49
C GLN A 83 -11.66 12.20 0.03
N LYS A 84 -12.78 12.69 0.57
CA LYS A 84 -13.82 11.83 1.15
C LYS A 84 -14.47 10.92 0.08
N ASP A 85 -14.79 11.49 -1.08
CA ASP A 85 -15.50 10.76 -2.15
C ASP A 85 -14.57 9.75 -2.83
N ILE A 86 -13.29 10.11 -3.01
CA ILE A 86 -12.25 9.20 -3.51
C ILE A 86 -12.03 8.06 -2.52
N CYS A 87 -11.83 8.36 -1.23
CA CYS A 87 -11.68 7.33 -0.19
C CYS A 87 -12.90 6.41 -0.11
N GLY A 88 -14.12 6.94 -0.20
CA GLY A 88 -15.33 6.14 -0.23
C GLY A 88 -15.37 5.15 -1.40
N SER A 89 -14.92 5.58 -2.58
CA SER A 89 -14.81 4.72 -3.76
C SER A 89 -13.75 3.63 -3.59
N ILE A 90 -12.58 3.99 -3.02
CA ILE A 90 -11.52 3.05 -2.69
C ILE A 90 -12.03 2.00 -1.68
N ASP A 91 -12.70 2.42 -0.60
CA ASP A 91 -13.21 1.52 0.44
C ASP A 91 -14.20 0.49 -0.10
N VAL A 92 -15.09 0.89 -1.02
CA VAL A 92 -16.03 -0.02 -1.67
C VAL A 92 -15.28 -1.04 -2.53
N ALA A 93 -14.35 -0.58 -3.37
CA ALA A 93 -13.57 -1.47 -4.23
C ALA A 93 -12.67 -2.41 -3.40
N LEU A 94 -12.02 -1.91 -2.35
CA LEU A 94 -11.09 -2.66 -1.49
C LEU A 94 -11.76 -3.85 -0.82
N LYS A 95 -13.05 -3.74 -0.45
CA LYS A 95 -13.82 -4.85 0.14
C LYS A 95 -14.04 -6.02 -0.83
N GLN A 96 -14.00 -5.76 -2.13
CA GLN A 96 -14.18 -6.77 -3.17
C GLN A 96 -12.85 -7.45 -3.55
N GLN A 97 -11.71 -6.85 -3.17
CA GLN A 97 -10.40 -7.36 -3.53
C GLN A 97 -9.98 -8.51 -2.61
N MET A 98 -9.52 -9.61 -3.22
CA MET A 98 -8.79 -10.64 -2.48
C MET A 98 -7.45 -10.08 -2.03
N ASP A 99 -6.62 -9.57 -2.93
CA ASP A 99 -5.34 -8.94 -2.56
C ASP A 99 -5.49 -7.42 -2.37
N GLN A 100 -5.93 -7.05 -1.17
CA GLN A 100 -6.13 -5.65 -0.77
C GLN A 100 -4.85 -4.82 -0.81
N LEU A 101 -3.70 -5.41 -0.48
CA LEU A 101 -2.44 -4.68 -0.42
C LEU A 101 -1.90 -4.37 -1.81
N SER A 102 -1.93 -5.33 -2.72
CA SER A 102 -1.51 -5.10 -4.11
C SER A 102 -2.39 -4.06 -4.79
N PHE A 103 -3.70 -4.08 -4.52
CA PHE A 103 -4.62 -3.03 -4.99
C PHE A 103 -4.24 -1.64 -4.46
N LEU A 104 -4.02 -1.49 -3.15
CA LEU A 104 -3.61 -0.20 -2.57
C LEU A 104 -2.26 0.29 -3.10
N ILE A 105 -1.30 -0.61 -3.30
CA ILE A 105 0.00 -0.30 -3.91
C ILE A 105 -0.19 0.22 -5.34
N SER A 106 -1.09 -0.38 -6.12
CA SER A 106 -1.37 0.08 -7.49
C SER A 106 -1.94 1.51 -7.52
N LEU A 107 -2.83 1.85 -6.59
CA LEU A 107 -3.40 3.20 -6.48
C LEU A 107 -2.34 4.22 -6.05
N LYS A 108 -1.49 3.82 -5.10
CA LYS A 108 -0.38 4.66 -4.67
C LYS A 108 0.59 4.93 -5.82
N ASP A 109 0.95 3.92 -6.61
CA ASP A 109 1.84 4.11 -7.75
C ASP A 109 1.26 5.08 -8.79
N ILE A 110 -0.06 5.06 -9.00
CA ILE A 110 -0.75 6.08 -9.82
C ILE A 110 -0.61 7.48 -9.20
N SER A 111 -0.73 7.59 -7.88
CA SER A 111 -0.57 8.85 -7.15
C SER A 111 0.88 9.36 -7.13
N ASP A 112 1.86 8.47 -7.03
CA ASP A 112 3.29 8.78 -7.10
C ASP A 112 3.64 9.33 -8.49
N ARG A 113 3.14 8.67 -9.56
CA ARG A 113 3.30 9.16 -10.93
C ARG A 113 2.65 10.54 -11.11
N PHE A 114 1.45 10.74 -10.59
CA PHE A 114 0.80 12.06 -10.62
C PHE A 114 1.60 13.13 -9.89
N ALA A 115 2.05 12.88 -8.66
CA ALA A 115 2.82 13.83 -7.87
C ALA A 115 4.14 14.23 -8.58
N ASN A 116 4.86 13.25 -9.13
CA ASN A 116 6.08 13.48 -9.90
C ASN A 116 5.83 14.29 -11.19
N ASN A 117 4.76 14.00 -11.91
CA ASN A 117 4.38 14.72 -13.13
C ASN A 117 3.93 16.16 -12.83
N PHE A 118 3.22 16.37 -11.72
CA PHE A 118 2.82 17.69 -11.28
C PHE A 118 4.05 18.50 -10.84
N GLN A 119 4.97 17.90 -10.11
CA GLN A 119 6.21 18.55 -9.68
C GLN A 119 7.07 18.97 -10.87
N SER A 120 7.31 18.07 -11.82
CA SER A 120 8.06 18.39 -13.04
C SER A 120 7.37 19.48 -13.88
N SER A 121 6.04 19.43 -14.02
CA SER A 121 5.27 20.47 -14.71
C SER A 121 5.36 21.83 -14.03
N SER A 122 5.37 21.87 -12.69
CA SER A 122 5.51 23.12 -11.92
C SER A 122 6.89 23.75 -12.12
N LEU A 123 7.96 22.95 -12.11
CA LEU A 123 9.34 23.41 -12.33
C LEU A 123 9.55 24.00 -13.73
N GLN A 124 8.97 23.37 -14.76
CA GLN A 124 9.06 23.85 -16.15
C GLN A 124 8.42 25.22 -16.37
N LEU A 125 7.47 25.60 -15.52
CA LEU A 125 6.73 26.87 -15.60
C LEU A 125 7.45 28.03 -14.87
N GLY A 126 8.69 27.82 -14.44
CA GLY A 126 9.54 28.87 -13.84
C GLY A 126 9.28 29.11 -12.35
N ASN A 127 8.47 28.26 -11.70
CA ASN A 127 8.41 28.24 -10.24
C ASN A 127 9.78 27.82 -9.70
N ARG A 128 10.38 28.65 -8.85
CA ARG A 128 11.69 28.38 -8.24
C ARG A 128 11.69 27.00 -7.59
N GLU A 129 12.82 26.30 -7.71
CA GLU A 129 13.06 24.90 -7.29
C GLU A 129 12.63 24.53 -5.85
N SER A 130 12.30 25.49 -5.00
CA SER A 130 12.34 25.31 -3.55
C SER A 130 10.99 25.11 -2.88
N ASP A 131 9.92 24.70 -3.57
CA ASP A 131 8.83 23.93 -2.94
C ASP A 131 7.78 23.59 -4.01
N PHE A 132 7.74 22.33 -4.45
CA PHE A 132 6.44 21.77 -4.74
C PHE A 132 5.58 22.02 -3.50
N PRO A 133 4.39 22.62 -3.61
CA PRO A 133 3.63 22.97 -2.42
C PRO A 133 3.41 21.71 -1.58
N VAL A 134 4.08 21.63 -0.43
CA VAL A 134 4.02 20.49 0.48
C VAL A 134 2.56 20.17 0.80
N GLN A 135 1.68 21.17 0.75
CA GLN A 135 0.24 21.06 0.91
C GLN A 135 -0.43 20.20 -0.16
N ILE A 136 -0.03 20.32 -1.44
CA ILE A 136 -0.56 19.47 -2.52
C ILE A 136 -0.09 18.03 -2.31
N GLN A 137 1.18 17.84 -1.97
CA GLN A 137 1.75 16.50 -1.72
C GLN A 137 1.02 15.84 -0.55
N THR A 138 0.82 16.60 0.52
CA THR A 138 0.06 16.16 1.69
C THR A 138 -1.39 15.81 1.32
N ALA A 139 -2.05 16.60 0.47
CA ALA A 139 -3.41 16.34 0.03
C ALA A 139 -3.53 15.09 -0.86
N ILE A 140 -2.51 14.79 -1.68
CA ILE A 140 -2.47 13.55 -2.48
C ILE A 140 -2.31 12.33 -1.56
N TYR A 141 -1.34 12.38 -0.64
CA TYR A 141 -1.00 11.23 0.19
C TYR A 141 -1.92 11.03 1.40
N SER A 142 -2.72 12.02 1.77
CA SER A 142 -3.73 11.90 2.83
C SER A 142 -4.81 10.86 2.50
N LEU A 143 -4.99 10.52 1.22
CA LEU A 143 -5.85 9.41 0.76
C LEU A 143 -5.43 8.07 1.37
N TYR A 144 -4.14 7.90 1.69
CA TYR A 144 -3.59 6.62 2.14
C TYR A 144 -3.42 6.51 3.65
N THR A 145 -3.60 7.60 4.41
CA THR A 145 -3.26 7.65 5.83
C THR A 145 -4.01 6.60 6.65
N SER A 146 -5.30 6.40 6.40
CA SER A 146 -6.11 5.40 7.10
C SER A 146 -5.61 3.98 6.84
N TYR A 147 -5.24 3.65 5.61
CA TYR A 147 -4.74 2.32 5.23
C TYR A 147 -3.33 2.07 5.77
N VAL A 148 -2.45 3.09 5.73
CA VAL A 148 -1.11 3.01 6.32
C VAL A 148 -1.20 2.77 7.83
N SER A 149 -2.13 3.44 8.52
CA SER A 149 -2.34 3.22 9.97
C SER A 149 -2.80 1.81 10.32
N GLN A 150 -3.51 1.15 9.39
CA GLN A 150 -4.03 -0.22 9.54
C GLN A 150 -3.14 -1.26 8.87
N TYR A 151 -1.96 -0.87 8.37
CA TYR A 151 -1.10 -1.72 7.54
C TYR A 151 -0.75 -3.04 8.21
N GLY A 152 -0.46 -3.04 9.53
CA GLY A 152 -0.14 -4.28 10.26
C GLY A 152 -1.24 -5.33 10.17
N THR A 153 -2.52 -4.92 10.28
CA THR A 153 -3.66 -5.83 10.16
C THR A 153 -3.86 -6.32 8.74
N LEU A 154 -3.67 -5.45 7.75
CA LEU A 154 -3.75 -5.83 6.33
C LEU A 154 -2.66 -6.84 5.97
N GLU A 155 -1.43 -6.60 6.42
CA GLU A 155 -0.28 -7.49 6.16
C GLU A 155 -0.41 -8.82 6.89
N GLU A 156 -0.90 -8.85 8.14
CA GLU A 156 -1.15 -10.11 8.85
C GLU A 156 -2.16 -10.99 8.12
N ARG A 157 -3.25 -10.39 7.62
CA ARG A 157 -4.26 -11.10 6.81
C ARG A 157 -3.68 -11.60 5.49
N GLN A 158 -2.81 -10.83 4.85
CA GLN A 158 -2.17 -11.25 3.61
C GLN A 158 -1.17 -12.40 3.86
N LEU A 159 -0.28 -12.26 4.83
CA LEU A 159 0.68 -13.30 5.21
C LEU A 159 -0.01 -14.60 5.63
N THR A 160 -1.12 -14.50 6.37
CA THR A 160 -1.89 -15.68 6.77
C THR A 160 -2.42 -16.44 5.56
N ARG A 161 -2.82 -15.74 4.50
CA ARG A 161 -3.28 -16.35 3.24
C ARG A 161 -2.13 -16.87 2.39
N ASP A 162 -1.04 -16.13 2.28
CA ASP A 162 0.16 -16.56 1.57
C ASP A 162 0.73 -17.88 2.14
N VAL A 163 0.47 -18.17 3.43
CA VAL A 163 1.01 -19.32 4.15
C VAL A 163 -0.02 -20.40 4.49
N SER A 164 -1.34 -20.14 4.41
CA SER A 164 -2.37 -21.08 4.87
C SER A 164 -2.31 -22.43 4.17
N ASP A 165 -1.96 -22.43 2.88
CA ASP A 165 -2.02 -23.62 2.04
C ASP A 165 -0.73 -24.45 2.12
N LEU A 166 0.30 -23.94 2.81
CA LEU A 166 1.63 -24.55 2.88
C LEU A 166 1.75 -25.66 3.92
N VAL A 167 0.86 -25.70 4.92
CA VAL A 167 0.91 -26.69 5.99
C VAL A 167 -0.38 -27.48 6.01
N GLN A 168 -0.41 -28.56 5.23
CA GLN A 168 -1.52 -29.50 5.22
C GLN A 168 -1.41 -30.46 6.42
N THR A 169 -2.56 -30.90 6.92
CA THR A 169 -2.61 -31.85 8.04
C THR A 169 -2.56 -33.27 7.48
N SER A 170 -1.49 -34.01 7.79
CA SER A 170 -1.41 -35.47 7.57
C SER A 170 -1.49 -36.19 8.91
N ALA A 171 -1.99 -37.43 8.90
CA ALA A 171 -1.92 -38.31 10.06
C ALA A 171 -0.52 -38.93 10.24
N ASP A 172 0.31 -38.96 9.19
CA ASP A 172 1.66 -39.51 9.27
C ASP A 172 2.69 -38.43 9.65
N PRO A 173 3.32 -38.48 10.84
CA PRO A 173 4.33 -37.51 11.26
C PRO A 173 5.55 -37.47 10.34
N THR A 174 5.90 -38.54 9.62
CA THR A 174 7.00 -38.50 8.65
C THR A 174 6.65 -37.57 7.49
N GLU A 175 5.43 -37.70 6.95
CA GLU A 175 4.89 -36.79 5.94
C GLU A 175 4.75 -35.36 6.47
N MET A 176 4.26 -35.17 7.71
CA MET A 176 4.15 -33.84 8.32
C MET A 176 5.50 -33.13 8.47
N VAL A 177 6.55 -33.86 8.88
CA VAL A 177 7.92 -33.31 8.97
C VAL A 177 8.41 -32.88 7.59
N GLN A 178 8.14 -33.67 6.55
CA GLN A 178 8.53 -33.33 5.18
C GLN A 178 7.79 -32.09 4.66
N VAL A 179 6.48 -31.98 4.89
CA VAL A 179 5.68 -30.81 4.54
C VAL A 179 6.21 -29.55 5.25
N LEU A 180 6.54 -29.63 6.54
CA LEU A 180 7.13 -28.50 7.28
C LEU A 180 8.51 -28.10 6.75
N ALA A 181 9.35 -29.07 6.42
CA ALA A 181 10.66 -28.83 5.83
C ALA A 181 10.54 -28.06 4.51
N GLN A 182 9.56 -28.44 3.68
CA GLN A 182 9.29 -27.80 2.39
C GLN A 182 8.63 -26.42 2.55
N ALA A 183 7.78 -26.23 3.55
CA ALA A 183 7.09 -24.96 3.82
C ALA A 183 8.01 -23.85 4.35
N THR A 184 9.17 -24.20 4.94
CA THR A 184 10.11 -23.23 5.53
C THR A 184 10.57 -22.16 4.52
N SER A 185 10.94 -22.54 3.30
CA SER A 185 11.42 -21.57 2.30
C SER A 185 10.30 -20.65 1.77
N PRO A 186 9.12 -21.16 1.39
CA PRO A 186 7.96 -20.32 1.04
C PRO A 186 7.53 -19.35 2.14
N VAL A 187 7.54 -19.75 3.42
CA VAL A 187 7.23 -18.85 4.55
C VAL A 187 8.20 -17.67 4.60
N VAL A 188 9.49 -17.93 4.45
CA VAL A 188 10.52 -16.89 4.43
C VAL A 188 10.36 -15.97 3.22
N LEU A 189 10.06 -16.53 2.05
CA LEU A 189 9.75 -15.75 0.85
C LEU A 189 8.52 -14.86 1.06
N ALA A 190 7.48 -15.34 1.74
CA ALA A 190 6.31 -14.54 2.09
C ALA A 190 6.68 -13.37 3.01
N CYS A 191 7.54 -13.58 4.02
CA CYS A 191 8.05 -12.49 4.85
C CYS A 191 8.85 -11.45 4.06
N ASN A 192 9.68 -11.87 3.10
CA ASN A 192 10.42 -10.94 2.25
C ASN A 192 9.50 -10.13 1.31
N LYS A 193 8.46 -10.78 0.77
CA LYS A 193 7.42 -10.09 0.00
C LYS A 193 6.69 -9.04 0.85
N ALA A 194 6.41 -9.35 2.12
CA ALA A 194 5.81 -8.40 3.07
C ALA A 194 6.69 -7.16 3.29
N VAL A 195 8.01 -7.32 3.40
CA VAL A 195 8.95 -6.19 3.46
C VAL A 195 8.80 -5.29 2.22
N ASN A 196 8.84 -5.88 1.03
CA ASN A 196 8.71 -5.13 -0.22
C ASN A 196 7.37 -4.39 -0.32
N ARG A 197 6.26 -5.04 0.08
CA ARG A 197 4.92 -4.41 0.14
C ARG A 197 4.88 -3.24 1.12
N CYS A 198 5.54 -3.35 2.27
CA CYS A 198 5.62 -2.28 3.26
C CYS A 198 6.30 -1.04 2.69
N PHE A 199 7.44 -1.20 2.02
CA PHE A 199 8.10 -0.06 1.37
C PHE A 199 7.25 0.50 0.23
N ALA A 200 6.70 -0.36 -0.62
CA ALA A 200 5.87 0.05 -1.74
C ALA A 200 4.66 0.88 -1.28
N LEU A 201 3.92 0.44 -0.25
CA LEU A 201 2.73 1.15 0.21
C LEU A 201 3.03 2.30 1.19
N THR A 202 3.89 2.08 2.17
CA THR A 202 4.02 3.01 3.30
C THR A 202 5.33 3.81 3.29
N ASN A 203 6.23 3.59 2.32
CA ASN A 203 7.59 4.14 2.34
C ASN A 203 8.31 3.86 3.69
N GLY A 204 8.05 2.70 4.30
CA GLY A 204 8.62 2.30 5.59
C GLY A 204 7.85 2.76 6.85
N ALA A 205 6.88 3.68 6.74
CA ALA A 205 6.12 4.14 7.91
C ALA A 205 5.34 3.02 8.66
N GLY A 206 4.99 1.94 7.96
CA GLY A 206 4.28 0.78 8.51
C GLY A 206 5.16 -0.29 9.16
N ILE A 207 6.47 -0.05 9.34
CA ILE A 207 7.42 -1.09 9.75
C ILE A 207 7.11 -1.72 11.11
N LEU A 208 6.52 -0.98 12.05
CA LEU A 208 6.07 -1.53 13.34
C LEU A 208 4.92 -2.52 13.16
N GLY A 209 3.99 -2.21 12.23
CA GLY A 209 2.92 -3.12 11.83
C GLY A 209 3.48 -4.36 11.13
N LEU A 210 4.42 -4.18 10.20
CA LEU A 210 5.12 -5.26 9.51
C LEU A 210 5.79 -6.22 10.50
N LYS A 211 6.56 -5.68 11.46
CA LYS A 211 7.25 -6.46 12.49
C LYS A 211 6.28 -7.35 13.25
N THR A 212 5.15 -6.79 13.65
CA THR A 212 4.10 -7.51 14.39
C THR A 212 3.50 -8.63 13.54
N ALA A 213 3.15 -8.34 12.28
CA ALA A 213 2.58 -9.32 11.36
C ALA A 213 3.55 -10.46 11.03
N VAL A 214 4.83 -10.15 10.78
CA VAL A 214 5.88 -11.14 10.54
C VAL A 214 6.12 -12.00 11.78
N GLN A 215 6.17 -11.39 12.97
CA GLN A 215 6.33 -12.13 14.22
C GLN A 215 5.15 -13.08 14.46
N PHE A 216 3.93 -12.66 14.15
CA PHE A 216 2.75 -13.51 14.23
C PHE A 216 2.85 -14.70 13.26
N CYS A 217 3.18 -14.45 11.99
CA CYS A 217 3.36 -15.48 10.97
C CYS A 217 4.41 -16.52 11.37
N LEU A 218 5.60 -16.07 11.82
CA LEU A 218 6.68 -16.97 12.24
C LEU A 218 6.31 -17.76 13.51
N SER A 219 5.62 -17.13 14.47
CA SER A 219 5.13 -17.82 15.67
C SER A 219 4.13 -18.91 15.32
N LYS A 220 3.18 -18.62 14.41
CA LYS A 220 2.22 -19.60 13.91
C LYS A 220 2.92 -20.78 13.21
N HIS A 221 3.97 -20.52 12.43
CA HIS A 221 4.76 -21.59 11.82
C HIS A 221 5.50 -22.45 12.87
N LEU A 222 6.04 -21.83 13.93
CA LEU A 222 6.63 -22.57 15.06
C LEU A 222 5.62 -23.43 15.81
N ASP A 223 4.36 -23.01 15.92
CA ASP A 223 3.32 -23.81 16.55
C ASP A 223 3.00 -25.07 15.75
N HIS A 224 3.16 -25.07 14.41
CA HIS A 224 3.06 -26.29 13.62
C HIS A 224 4.20 -27.28 13.93
N PHE A 225 5.45 -26.78 14.08
CA PHE A 225 6.56 -27.62 14.55
C PHE A 225 6.27 -28.24 15.93
N ARG A 226 5.67 -27.48 16.85
CA ARG A 226 5.23 -28.00 18.16
C ARG A 226 4.14 -29.06 18.04
N GLY A 227 3.19 -28.86 17.12
CA GLY A 227 2.15 -29.86 16.82
C GLY A 227 2.74 -31.18 16.35
N VAL A 228 3.68 -31.12 15.40
CA VAL A 228 4.36 -32.32 14.88
C VAL A 228 5.20 -33.01 15.95
N MET A 229 5.89 -32.27 16.82
CA MET A 229 6.61 -32.87 17.97
C MET A 229 5.67 -33.68 18.86
N ARG A 230 4.49 -33.15 19.19
CA ARG A 230 3.49 -33.87 19.99
C ARG A 230 2.98 -35.13 19.28
N GLN A 231 2.74 -35.06 17.97
CA GLN A 231 2.28 -36.21 17.20
C GLN A 231 3.33 -37.33 17.17
N ILE A 232 4.61 -36.98 16.98
CA ILE A 232 5.72 -37.93 17.06
C ILE A 232 5.77 -38.59 18.44
N GLU A 233 5.56 -37.82 19.52
CA GLU A 233 5.59 -38.35 20.89
C GLU A 233 4.46 -39.35 21.16
N ILE A 234 3.28 -39.12 20.58
CA ILE A 234 2.14 -40.05 20.63
C ILE A 234 2.44 -41.33 19.84
N GLU A 235 3.01 -41.22 18.64
CA GLU A 235 3.27 -42.36 17.75
C GLU A 235 4.53 -43.16 18.09
N LYS A 236 5.35 -42.68 19.02
CA LYS A 236 6.61 -43.30 19.41
C LYS A 236 6.50 -44.78 19.80
N GLN A 237 5.37 -45.20 20.35
CA GLN A 237 5.15 -46.60 20.75
C GLN A 237 4.68 -47.51 19.59
N ASN A 238 4.25 -46.93 18.47
CA ASN A 238 3.59 -47.62 17.36
C ASN A 238 4.44 -47.71 16.08
N LYS A 239 5.64 -47.10 16.06
CA LYS A 239 6.51 -47.03 14.89
C LYS A 239 7.89 -47.65 15.13
N GLU A 240 8.50 -48.16 14.07
CA GLU A 240 9.86 -48.70 14.11
C GLU A 240 10.87 -47.64 14.58
N GLU A 241 11.79 -48.04 15.46
CA GLU A 241 12.79 -47.17 16.09
C GLU A 241 13.63 -46.40 15.06
N TRP A 242 13.96 -47.03 13.92
CA TRP A 242 14.72 -46.41 12.84
C TRP A 242 13.92 -45.32 12.12
N SER A 243 12.65 -45.58 11.80
CA SER A 243 11.77 -44.60 11.16
C SER A 243 11.51 -43.39 12.07
N MET A 244 11.34 -43.64 13.37
CA MET A 244 11.24 -42.61 14.39
C MET A 244 12.51 -41.76 14.49
N PHE A 245 13.69 -42.39 14.47
CA PHE A 245 14.97 -41.70 14.48
C PHE A 245 15.14 -40.77 13.26
N GLN A 246 14.85 -41.27 12.06
CA GLN A 246 14.91 -40.47 10.83
C GLN A 246 13.93 -39.29 10.84
N THR A 247 12.71 -39.51 11.34
CA THR A 247 11.70 -38.46 11.48
C THR A 247 12.16 -37.36 12.44
N CYS A 248 12.72 -37.73 13.60
CA CYS A 248 13.30 -36.78 14.55
C CYS A 248 14.51 -36.01 14.00
N LEU A 249 15.40 -36.67 13.25
CA LEU A 249 16.54 -36.00 12.61
C LEU A 249 16.09 -34.97 11.58
N ASN A 250 15.14 -35.33 10.71
CA ASN A 250 14.61 -34.43 9.68
C ASN A 250 13.90 -33.22 10.31
N LEU A 251 13.20 -33.42 11.42
CA LEU A 251 12.58 -32.35 12.19
C LEU A 251 13.64 -31.39 12.75
N LEU A 252 14.70 -31.92 13.39
CA LEU A 252 15.80 -31.11 13.94
C LEU A 252 16.50 -30.28 12.85
N GLN A 253 16.76 -30.88 11.69
CA GLN A 253 17.35 -30.18 10.56
C GLN A 253 16.44 -29.05 10.05
N SER A 254 15.13 -29.29 10.00
CA SER A 254 14.15 -28.31 9.52
C SER A 254 14.01 -27.13 10.48
N ILE A 255 13.92 -27.41 11.79
CA ILE A 255 13.93 -26.37 12.83
C ILE A 255 15.21 -25.54 12.77
N SER A 256 16.37 -26.19 12.58
CA SER A 256 17.66 -25.50 12.48
C SER A 256 17.71 -24.55 11.28
N LYS A 257 17.26 -25.00 10.10
CA LYS A 257 17.14 -24.17 8.89
C LYS A 257 16.20 -22.98 9.10
N PHE A 258 15.04 -23.22 9.70
CA PHE A 258 14.08 -22.17 10.01
C PHE A 258 14.64 -21.14 11.01
N TYR A 259 15.33 -21.59 12.06
CA TYR A 259 15.95 -20.71 13.05
C TYR A 259 17.02 -19.80 12.44
N LEU A 260 17.90 -20.35 11.60
CA LEU A 260 18.89 -19.59 10.83
C LEU A 260 18.24 -18.55 9.93
N SER A 261 17.20 -18.95 9.20
CA SER A 261 16.49 -18.06 8.29
C SER A 261 15.76 -16.93 9.02
N ARG A 262 15.11 -17.24 10.14
CA ARG A 262 14.48 -16.26 11.02
C ARG A 262 15.51 -15.26 11.55
N ARG A 263 16.68 -15.71 12.00
CA ARG A 263 17.74 -14.82 12.49
C ARG A 263 18.17 -13.82 11.42
N ASN A 264 18.34 -14.26 10.17
CA ASN A 264 18.69 -13.40 9.05
C ASN A 264 17.57 -12.38 8.72
N ALA A 265 16.31 -12.80 8.76
CA ALA A 265 15.16 -11.91 8.56
C ALA A 265 15.06 -10.82 9.66
N TYR A 266 15.30 -11.19 10.93
CA TYR A 266 15.30 -10.24 12.04
C TYR A 266 16.47 -9.24 11.98
N SER A 267 17.67 -9.67 11.56
CA SER A 267 18.77 -8.73 11.35
C SER A 267 18.42 -7.70 10.28
N HIS A 268 17.82 -8.12 9.15
CA HIS A 268 17.39 -7.19 8.11
C HIS A 268 16.33 -6.19 8.61
N LEU A 269 15.34 -6.64 9.39
CA LEU A 269 14.32 -5.75 9.95
C LEU A 269 14.90 -4.76 10.99
N GLN A 270 15.95 -5.12 11.73
CA GLN A 270 16.62 -4.21 12.67
C GLN A 270 17.41 -3.10 11.96
N TYR A 271 17.91 -3.32 10.75
CA TYR A 271 18.59 -2.28 9.98
C TYR A 271 17.62 -1.31 9.27
N LEU A 272 16.33 -1.66 9.20
CA LEU A 272 15.30 -0.89 8.51
C LEU A 272 14.48 0.03 9.45
N ALA A 273 14.61 -0.14 10.77
CA ALA A 273 13.93 0.65 11.81
C ALA A 273 14.91 1.60 12.49
#